data_AF-A0A8I1TFY6-F1
#
_entry.id   AF-A0A8I1TFY6-F1
#
_cell.length_a   1.000
_cell.length_b   1.000
_cell.length_c   1.000
_cell.angle_alpha   90.00
_cell.angle_beta   90.00
_cell.angle_gamma   90.00
#
_symmetry.space_group_name_H-M   'P 1'
#
loop_
_entity.id
_entity.type
_entity.pdbx_description
1 polymer ?
#
loop_
_entity_poly.entity_id
_entity_poly.type
_entity_poly.pdbx_seq_one_letter_code
_entity_poly.pdbx_strand_id
1 'polypeptide(L)'
;MPPRSTLSWIGRAAALAAVVLLAGARAGQAATVFFYSEPEQYYGWAAGYNYNRSEREAHDACEEGGSQCKFVLECDGGWSAIAFADDRARGVGFSCGLANPFGAFTMALATCIAQSGTLCWTNATISNNARELSAEQNRASDRAYYAQQMLYALDLYAGDVDGRLGGKTRAALKAFQAKLGLEPTGELDDALFERLLDAMGGRAGLARAVRDMVEKESKAAAEHAYAHAEQPYAVAGFSEEIAQRPDEARRLTLATVLSNWGTKCTLPAKSAEPVPADGSGGWWVTCDEGEWTVSWTDKMHLIANGHISITSGDGAASGEADRDGTRKASK
;
A
#
# COMPACT_ATOMS: atom_id res chain seq x y z
N MET A 1 11.13 14.43 25.09
CA MET A 1 10.09 13.42 25.33
C MET A 1 10.50 12.18 24.54
N PRO A 2 10.62 11.00 25.17
CA PRO A 2 11.00 9.79 24.46
C PRO A 2 9.88 9.41 23.47
N PRO A 3 10.19 8.91 22.26
CA PRO A 3 9.18 8.31 21.42
C PRO A 3 8.67 7.05 22.11
N ARG A 4 7.34 6.94 22.23
CA ARG A 4 6.69 5.73 22.72
C ARG A 4 7.10 4.57 21.79
N SER A 5 7.52 3.47 22.40
CA SER A 5 7.88 2.20 21.76
C SER A 5 7.00 1.87 20.54
N THR A 6 7.64 1.64 19.39
CA THR A 6 7.05 1.32 18.08
C THR A 6 6.41 -0.08 17.99
N LEU A 7 6.22 -0.77 19.12
CA LEU A 7 5.34 -1.94 19.22
C LEU A 7 3.92 -1.59 19.71
N SER A 8 3.59 -0.30 19.81
CA SER A 8 2.21 0.20 19.92
C SER A 8 1.58 0.50 18.55
N TRP A 9 2.27 0.15 17.45
CA TRP A 9 1.99 0.67 16.10
C TRP A 9 0.93 -0.11 15.30
N ILE A 10 0.36 -1.15 15.91
CA ILE A 10 -1.04 -1.52 15.66
C ILE A 10 -1.92 -0.53 16.44
N GLY A 11 -1.69 0.76 16.25
CA GLY A 11 -2.45 1.83 16.89
C GLY A 11 -3.84 1.86 16.29
N ARG A 12 -4.67 0.86 16.65
CA ARG A 12 -5.99 0.51 16.12
C ARG A 12 -5.82 -0.03 14.69
N ALA A 13 -5.90 -1.32 14.39
CA ALA A 13 -7.11 -2.01 13.90
C ALA A 13 -8.03 -1.22 12.93
N ALA A 14 -7.71 0.01 12.50
CA ALA A 14 -8.69 0.95 11.98
C ALA A 14 -8.95 0.86 10.48
N ALA A 15 -8.14 0.12 9.70
CA ALA A 15 -8.43 -0.05 8.28
C ALA A 15 -9.36 -1.24 8.00
N LEU A 16 -9.20 -2.36 8.73
CA LEU A 16 -10.10 -3.51 8.59
C LEU A 16 -11.28 -3.45 9.58
N ALA A 17 -11.09 -3.00 10.84
CA ALA A 17 -12.19 -2.94 11.80
C ALA A 17 -13.19 -1.80 11.53
N ALA A 18 -12.87 -0.84 10.66
CA ALA A 18 -13.84 0.18 10.23
C ALA A 18 -14.80 -0.33 9.13
N VAL A 19 -14.55 -1.51 8.53
CA VAL A 19 -15.23 -1.94 7.29
C VAL A 19 -16.18 -3.13 7.47
N VAL A 20 -16.19 -3.82 8.62
CA VAL A 20 -17.19 -4.87 8.89
C VAL A 20 -18.44 -4.29 9.56
N LEU A 21 -18.99 -3.22 9.00
CA LEU A 21 -20.41 -2.92 9.18
C LEU A 21 -21.12 -3.62 8.02
N LEU A 22 -21.54 -4.86 8.25
CA LEU A 22 -22.41 -5.59 7.33
C LEU A 22 -23.64 -4.71 7.06
N ALA A 23 -23.98 -4.49 5.79
CA ALA A 23 -25.34 -4.08 5.48
C ALA A 23 -26.25 -5.20 5.98
N GLY A 24 -27.21 -4.87 6.84
CA GLY A 24 -28.23 -5.84 7.20
C GLY A 24 -28.85 -6.41 5.93
N ALA A 25 -28.76 -7.73 5.76
CA ALA A 25 -29.35 -8.43 4.63
C ALA A 25 -30.83 -8.06 4.51
N ARG A 26 -31.23 -7.47 3.38
CA ARG A 26 -32.64 -7.46 3.01
C ARG A 26 -32.92 -8.80 2.37
N ALA A 27 -33.67 -9.65 3.06
CA ALA A 27 -34.08 -10.94 2.54
C ALA A 27 -34.75 -10.79 1.15
N GLY A 28 -34.26 -11.54 0.15
CA GLY A 28 -34.98 -11.79 -1.11
C GLY A 28 -34.41 -11.20 -2.40
N GLN A 29 -33.17 -10.70 -2.47
CA GLN A 29 -32.52 -10.31 -3.74
C GLN A 29 -31.03 -10.71 -3.74
N ALA A 30 -30.63 -11.59 -4.68
CA ALA A 30 -29.22 -11.80 -5.02
C ALA A 30 -28.73 -10.51 -5.71
N ALA A 31 -27.77 -9.82 -5.11
CA ALA A 31 -27.48 -8.45 -5.50
C ALA A 31 -26.37 -8.29 -6.52
N THR A 32 -25.33 -9.13 -6.46
CA THR A 32 -24.22 -9.09 -7.43
C THR A 32 -23.63 -10.50 -7.58
N VAL A 33 -23.48 -10.95 -8.82
CA VAL A 33 -22.80 -12.22 -9.17
C VAL A 33 -21.55 -11.91 -9.98
N PHE A 34 -20.48 -12.64 -9.74
CA PHE A 34 -19.19 -12.49 -10.44
C PHE A 34 -18.75 -13.78 -11.13
N PHE A 35 -18.27 -13.63 -12.36
CA PHE A 35 -17.50 -14.64 -13.08
C PHE A 35 -16.12 -14.09 -13.41
N TYR A 36 -15.12 -14.97 -13.46
CA TYR A 36 -13.75 -14.63 -13.78
C TYR A 36 -13.11 -15.71 -14.64
N SER A 37 -12.32 -15.28 -15.63
CA SER A 37 -11.57 -16.13 -16.53
C SER A 37 -10.08 -15.97 -16.28
N GLU A 38 -9.43 -17.12 -16.16
CA GLU A 38 -7.98 -17.26 -16.16
C GLU A 38 -7.56 -18.02 -17.42
N PRO A 39 -6.41 -17.66 -18.03
CA PRO A 39 -5.45 -16.67 -17.56
C PRO A 39 -5.75 -15.23 -18.06
N GLU A 40 -6.80 -15.00 -18.84
CA GLU A 40 -7.04 -13.73 -19.55
C GLU A 40 -7.29 -12.51 -18.63
N GLN A 41 -7.52 -12.75 -17.33
CA GLN A 41 -7.89 -11.74 -16.35
C GLN A 41 -9.17 -10.98 -16.71
N TYR A 42 -10.06 -11.67 -17.42
CA TYR A 42 -11.33 -11.12 -17.83
C TYR A 42 -12.39 -11.47 -16.79
N TYR A 43 -13.32 -10.56 -16.54
CA TYR A 43 -14.38 -10.76 -15.57
C TYR A 43 -15.72 -10.30 -16.12
N GLY A 44 -16.78 -10.87 -15.58
CA GLY A 44 -18.14 -10.43 -15.84
C GLY A 44 -18.90 -10.32 -14.53
N TRP A 45 -19.84 -9.38 -14.47
CA TRP A 45 -20.67 -9.17 -13.31
C TRP A 45 -22.07 -8.76 -13.72
N ALA A 46 -23.04 -9.05 -12.86
CA ALA A 46 -24.40 -8.56 -13.01
C ALA A 46 -25.02 -8.31 -11.64
N ALA A 47 -25.83 -7.26 -11.54
CA ALA A 47 -26.48 -6.84 -10.32
C ALA A 47 -27.92 -6.38 -10.58
N GLY A 48 -28.77 -6.41 -9.55
CA GLY A 48 -30.14 -5.87 -9.63
C GLY A 48 -31.17 -6.75 -10.33
N TYR A 49 -30.86 -8.03 -10.60
CA TYR A 49 -31.78 -9.01 -11.19
C TYR A 49 -32.03 -10.20 -10.25
N ASN A 50 -32.90 -11.13 -10.65
CA ASN A 50 -32.99 -12.43 -9.98
C ASN A 50 -31.73 -13.27 -10.28
N TYR A 51 -31.39 -14.22 -9.41
CA TYR A 51 -30.17 -15.03 -9.48
C TYR A 51 -29.92 -15.62 -10.88
N ASN A 52 -30.86 -16.37 -11.45
CA ASN A 52 -30.69 -17.02 -12.75
C ASN A 52 -30.38 -16.04 -13.89
N ARG A 53 -30.90 -14.80 -13.80
CA ARG A 53 -30.58 -13.76 -14.77
C ARG A 53 -29.21 -13.15 -14.50
N SER A 54 -28.89 -12.82 -13.25
CA SER A 54 -27.58 -12.29 -12.87
C SER A 54 -26.46 -13.27 -13.21
N GLU A 55 -26.63 -14.55 -12.93
CA GLU A 55 -25.66 -15.60 -13.23
C GLU A 55 -25.36 -15.67 -14.73
N ARG A 56 -26.40 -15.75 -15.57
CA ARG A 56 -26.24 -15.78 -17.03
C ARG A 56 -25.60 -14.50 -17.56
N GLU A 57 -26.08 -13.32 -17.17
CA GLU A 57 -25.52 -12.05 -17.68
C GLU A 57 -24.06 -11.85 -17.24
N ALA A 58 -23.71 -12.21 -16.00
CA ALA A 58 -22.34 -12.14 -15.52
C ALA A 58 -21.42 -13.13 -16.27
N HIS A 59 -21.91 -14.34 -16.54
CA HIS A 59 -21.18 -15.33 -17.32
C HIS A 59 -20.98 -14.88 -18.78
N ASP A 60 -22.07 -14.49 -19.46
CA ASP A 60 -22.03 -14.02 -20.86
C ASP A 60 -21.10 -12.81 -21.01
N ALA A 61 -21.15 -11.86 -20.07
CA ALA A 61 -20.23 -10.73 -20.04
C ALA A 61 -18.78 -11.19 -19.90
N CYS A 62 -18.49 -12.16 -19.04
CA CYS A 62 -17.15 -12.71 -18.91
C CYS A 62 -16.65 -13.38 -20.21
N GLU A 63 -17.53 -14.04 -20.96
CA GLU A 63 -17.17 -14.72 -22.22
C GLU A 63 -16.86 -13.76 -23.38
N GLU A 64 -17.12 -12.45 -23.23
CA GLU A 64 -16.72 -11.45 -24.23
C GLU A 64 -15.19 -11.39 -24.42
N GLY A 65 -14.42 -11.71 -23.38
CA GLY A 65 -12.96 -11.76 -23.44
C GLY A 65 -12.30 -12.92 -22.70
N GLY A 66 -13.06 -13.69 -21.90
CA GLY A 66 -12.60 -14.86 -21.18
C GLY A 66 -12.93 -16.17 -21.90
N SER A 67 -12.03 -17.16 -21.81
CA SER A 67 -12.25 -18.49 -22.38
C SER A 67 -12.63 -19.56 -21.34
N GLN A 68 -12.46 -19.26 -20.05
CA GLN A 68 -12.69 -20.17 -18.93
C GLN A 68 -13.41 -19.48 -17.76
N CYS A 69 -14.54 -18.85 -18.06
CA CYS A 69 -15.33 -18.12 -17.07
C CYS A 69 -15.89 -19.05 -15.98
N LYS A 70 -15.38 -18.92 -14.76
CA LYS A 70 -15.83 -19.66 -13.58
C LYS A 70 -16.56 -18.73 -12.63
N PHE A 71 -17.57 -19.27 -11.95
CA PHE A 71 -18.25 -18.59 -10.87
C PHE A 71 -17.24 -18.24 -9.76
N VAL A 72 -17.32 -17.01 -9.26
CA VAL A 72 -16.42 -16.48 -8.22
C VAL A 72 -17.16 -16.28 -6.90
N LEU A 73 -18.17 -15.42 -6.91
CA LEU A 73 -18.87 -14.94 -5.70
C LEU A 73 -20.32 -14.54 -6.05
N GLU A 74 -21.21 -14.74 -5.08
CA GLU A 74 -22.59 -14.25 -5.05
C GLU A 74 -22.88 -13.63 -3.68
N CYS A 75 -23.64 -12.53 -3.67
CA CYS A 75 -23.79 -11.71 -2.48
C CYS A 75 -25.20 -11.14 -2.33
N ASP A 76 -25.72 -11.17 -1.11
CA ASP A 76 -27.08 -10.71 -0.74
C ASP A 76 -27.13 -9.21 -0.41
N GLY A 77 -26.85 -8.36 -1.39
CA GLY A 77 -26.98 -6.90 -1.25
C GLY A 77 -25.66 -6.15 -1.20
N GLY A 78 -25.78 -4.86 -0.90
CA GLY A 78 -24.65 -3.99 -0.60
C GLY A 78 -23.85 -3.56 -1.81
N TRP A 79 -22.59 -3.23 -1.52
CA TRP A 79 -21.57 -2.81 -2.47
C TRP A 79 -20.56 -3.93 -2.67
N SER A 80 -20.07 -3.99 -3.90
CA SER A 80 -19.05 -4.92 -4.36
C SER A 80 -17.96 -4.16 -5.09
N ALA A 81 -16.77 -4.73 -5.13
CA ALA A 81 -15.66 -4.13 -5.87
C ALA A 81 -14.75 -5.20 -6.45
N ILE A 82 -14.09 -4.85 -7.55
CA ILE A 82 -13.08 -5.66 -8.23
C ILE A 82 -11.82 -4.83 -8.30
N ALA A 83 -10.71 -5.41 -7.83
CA ALA A 83 -9.39 -4.83 -7.90
C ALA A 83 -8.45 -5.75 -8.65
N PHE A 84 -7.59 -5.17 -9.48
CA PHE A 84 -6.52 -5.88 -10.15
C PHE A 84 -5.18 -5.39 -9.63
N ALA A 85 -4.24 -6.32 -9.51
CA ALA A 85 -2.85 -5.96 -9.27
C ALA A 85 -2.35 -5.05 -10.40
N ASP A 86 -1.30 -4.29 -10.11
CA ASP A 86 -0.51 -3.74 -11.22
C ASP A 86 -0.08 -4.88 -12.17
N ASP A 87 0.18 -4.50 -13.41
CA ASP A 87 0.44 -5.38 -14.55
C ASP A 87 1.54 -6.43 -14.32
N ARG A 88 2.32 -6.29 -13.24
CA ARG A 88 3.43 -7.16 -12.87
C ARG A 88 3.01 -8.47 -12.20
N ALA A 89 1.84 -8.54 -11.57
CA ALA A 89 1.54 -9.64 -10.64
C ALA A 89 0.28 -10.48 -10.97
N ARG A 90 -0.37 -10.20 -12.11
CA ARG A 90 -1.58 -10.89 -12.61
C ARG A 90 -2.52 -11.37 -11.49
N GLY A 91 -2.83 -10.43 -10.60
CA GLY A 91 -3.61 -10.66 -9.39
C GLY A 91 -4.96 -9.97 -9.47
N VAL A 92 -5.94 -10.53 -8.77
CA VAL A 92 -7.30 -10.01 -8.67
C VAL A 92 -7.83 -10.19 -7.26
N GLY A 93 -8.66 -9.25 -6.82
CA GLY A 93 -9.45 -9.33 -5.61
C GLY A 93 -10.88 -8.86 -5.89
N PHE A 94 -11.83 -9.66 -5.46
CA PHE A 94 -13.25 -9.39 -5.49
C PHE A 94 -13.73 -9.24 -4.06
N SER A 95 -14.66 -8.32 -3.84
CA SER A 95 -15.37 -8.18 -2.58
C SER A 95 -16.85 -7.94 -2.83
N CYS A 96 -17.68 -8.27 -1.86
CA CYS A 96 -19.10 -8.01 -1.98
C CYS A 96 -19.90 -8.12 -0.68
N GLY A 97 -21.10 -7.52 -0.67
CA GLY A 97 -21.96 -7.51 0.52
C GLY A 97 -21.68 -6.37 1.50
N LEU A 98 -20.87 -5.37 1.09
CA LEU A 98 -20.42 -4.31 2.00
C LEU A 98 -21.45 -3.19 2.12
N ALA A 99 -21.54 -2.55 3.28
CA ALA A 99 -22.54 -1.49 3.50
C ALA A 99 -22.34 -0.23 2.68
N ASN A 100 -21.12 0.01 2.20
CA ASN A 100 -20.75 1.24 1.51
C ASN A 100 -19.62 0.96 0.49
N PRO A 101 -19.43 1.84 -0.52
CA PRO A 101 -18.43 1.62 -1.56
C PRO A 101 -17.00 1.60 -1.02
N PHE A 102 -16.73 2.37 0.05
CA PHE A 102 -15.41 2.42 0.68
C PHE A 102 -14.97 1.06 1.23
N GLY A 103 -15.90 0.38 1.88
CA GLY A 103 -15.67 -0.97 2.39
C GLY A 103 -15.41 -1.99 1.28
N ALA A 104 -16.19 -1.91 0.21
CA ALA A 104 -16.03 -2.80 -0.94
C ALA A 104 -14.64 -2.65 -1.57
N PHE A 105 -14.26 -1.45 -2.00
CA PHE A 105 -12.94 -1.30 -2.64
C PHE A 105 -11.81 -1.64 -1.67
N THR A 106 -11.88 -1.25 -0.39
CA THR A 106 -10.83 -1.54 0.59
C THR A 106 -10.62 -3.05 0.75
N MET A 107 -11.69 -3.83 0.79
CA MET A 107 -11.62 -5.29 0.89
C MET A 107 -11.04 -5.92 -0.38
N ALA A 108 -11.52 -5.51 -1.56
CA ALA A 108 -10.99 -5.99 -2.84
C ALA A 108 -9.50 -5.67 -3.02
N LEU A 109 -9.09 -4.44 -2.68
CA LEU A 109 -7.68 -4.03 -2.67
C LEU A 109 -6.86 -4.87 -1.70
N ALA A 110 -7.31 -5.00 -0.44
CA ALA A 110 -6.55 -5.69 0.59
C ALA A 110 -6.31 -7.16 0.25
N THR A 111 -7.32 -7.89 -0.21
CA THR A 111 -7.17 -9.31 -0.58
C THR A 111 -6.36 -9.48 -1.86
N CYS A 112 -6.53 -8.59 -2.85
CA CYS A 112 -5.71 -8.57 -4.05
C CYS A 112 -4.22 -8.33 -3.72
N ILE A 113 -3.91 -7.33 -2.90
CA ILE A 113 -2.53 -7.02 -2.48
C ILE A 113 -1.94 -8.20 -1.71
N ALA A 114 -2.74 -8.80 -0.83
CA ALA A 114 -2.30 -9.92 -0.01
C ALA A 114 -1.87 -11.12 -0.86
N GLN A 115 -2.61 -11.42 -1.94
CA GLN A 115 -2.29 -12.53 -2.84
C GLN A 115 -1.22 -12.18 -3.88
N SER A 116 -1.28 -10.97 -4.45
CA SER A 116 -0.42 -10.58 -5.56
C SER A 116 0.96 -10.07 -5.13
N GLY A 117 1.11 -9.61 -3.89
CA GLY A 117 2.39 -9.10 -3.38
C GLY A 117 2.80 -7.73 -3.95
N THR A 118 1.90 -7.03 -4.62
CA THR A 118 2.11 -5.67 -5.15
C THR A 118 0.87 -4.79 -4.88
N LEU A 119 0.88 -3.55 -5.38
CA LEU A 119 -0.29 -2.68 -5.33
C LEU A 119 -1.40 -3.20 -6.24
N CYS A 120 -2.63 -3.09 -5.75
CA CYS A 120 -3.81 -3.29 -6.57
C CYS A 120 -4.58 -1.99 -6.79
N TRP A 121 -5.45 -1.98 -7.77
CA TRP A 121 -6.27 -0.83 -8.10
C TRP A 121 -7.68 -1.29 -8.45
N THR A 122 -8.66 -0.56 -7.93
CA THR A 122 -10.06 -0.87 -8.17
C THR A 122 -10.44 -0.52 -9.60
N ASN A 123 -10.95 -1.53 -10.29
CA ASN A 123 -11.44 -1.42 -11.65
C ASN A 123 -12.92 -1.05 -11.64
N ALA A 124 -13.73 -1.77 -10.87
CA ALA A 124 -15.16 -1.53 -10.75
C ALA A 124 -15.59 -1.49 -9.27
N THR A 125 -16.51 -0.58 -8.96
CA THR A 125 -17.22 -0.52 -7.67
C THR A 125 -18.71 -0.44 -7.95
N ILE A 126 -19.44 -1.46 -7.53
CA ILE A 126 -20.78 -1.78 -7.99
C ILE A 126 -21.71 -1.81 -6.79
N SER A 127 -22.90 -1.23 -6.93
CA SER A 127 -23.97 -1.36 -5.95
C SER A 127 -25.03 -2.36 -6.42
N ASN A 128 -25.81 -2.87 -5.47
CA ASN A 128 -26.89 -3.83 -5.69
C ASN A 128 -27.99 -3.41 -6.69
N ASN A 129 -28.04 -2.15 -7.12
CA ASN A 129 -28.97 -1.68 -8.15
C ASN A 129 -28.29 -1.44 -9.51
N ALA A 130 -27.14 -2.10 -9.75
CA ALA A 130 -26.33 -1.99 -10.95
C ALA A 130 -25.78 -0.59 -11.24
N ARG A 131 -25.70 0.28 -10.24
CA ARG A 131 -24.94 1.54 -10.37
C ARG A 131 -23.46 1.27 -10.09
N GLU A 132 -22.64 1.71 -11.02
CA GLU A 132 -21.17 1.72 -10.91
C GLU A 132 -20.65 3.12 -10.57
N LEU A 133 -19.55 3.19 -9.82
CA LEU A 133 -18.75 4.41 -9.71
C LEU A 133 -17.90 4.60 -10.97
N SER A 134 -17.57 5.85 -11.32
CA SER A 134 -16.69 6.08 -12.46
C SER A 134 -15.27 5.60 -12.17
N ALA A 135 -14.52 5.29 -13.23
CA ALA A 135 -13.09 4.96 -13.12
C ALA A 135 -12.30 6.06 -12.39
N GLU A 136 -12.62 7.34 -12.63
CA GLU A 136 -12.00 8.46 -11.91
C GLU A 136 -12.29 8.41 -10.40
N GLN A 137 -13.53 8.11 -10.00
CA GLN A 137 -13.91 7.98 -8.59
C GLN A 137 -13.20 6.82 -7.90
N ASN A 138 -13.09 5.66 -8.57
CA ASN A 138 -12.35 4.52 -8.06
C ASN A 138 -10.87 4.89 -7.86
N ARG A 139 -10.22 5.44 -8.90
CA ARG A 139 -8.80 5.82 -8.85
C ARG A 139 -8.52 6.91 -7.81
N ALA A 140 -9.38 7.92 -7.68
CA ALA A 140 -9.24 8.95 -6.66
C ALA A 140 -9.37 8.37 -5.24
N SER A 141 -10.29 7.44 -5.04
CA SER A 141 -10.52 6.79 -3.74
C SER A 141 -9.34 5.89 -3.36
N ASP A 142 -8.84 5.08 -4.30
CA ASP A 142 -7.65 4.24 -4.10
C ASP A 142 -6.43 5.07 -3.68
N ARG A 143 -6.15 6.14 -4.42
CA ARG A 143 -4.99 7.00 -4.13
C ARG A 143 -5.09 7.68 -2.78
N ALA A 144 -6.27 8.18 -2.44
CA ALA A 144 -6.51 8.79 -1.15
C ALA A 144 -6.40 7.76 0.00
N TYR A 145 -6.96 6.57 -0.18
CA TYR A 145 -6.86 5.47 0.78
C TYR A 145 -5.39 5.09 1.01
N TYR A 146 -4.63 4.81 -0.04
CA TYR A 146 -3.21 4.50 0.07
C TYR A 146 -2.42 5.62 0.73
N ALA A 147 -2.63 6.88 0.32
CA ALA A 147 -1.94 8.01 0.94
C ALA A 147 -2.26 8.13 2.43
N GLN A 148 -3.52 7.97 2.83
CA GLN A 148 -3.93 7.98 4.24
C GLN A 148 -3.26 6.86 5.04
N GLN A 149 -3.21 5.64 4.48
CA GLN A 149 -2.55 4.48 5.11
C GLN A 149 -1.05 4.72 5.30
N MET A 150 -0.37 5.20 4.24
CA MET A 150 1.06 5.49 4.29
C MET A 150 1.37 6.65 5.24
N LEU A 151 0.57 7.72 5.24
CA LEU A 151 0.77 8.85 6.17
C LEU A 151 0.49 8.46 7.63
N TYR A 152 -0.47 7.58 7.88
CA TYR A 152 -0.70 7.02 9.22
C TYR A 152 0.52 6.22 9.67
N ALA A 153 1.03 5.38 8.77
CA ALA A 153 2.27 4.63 8.93
C ALA A 153 3.55 5.51 8.88
N LEU A 154 3.42 6.82 8.81
CA LEU A 154 4.56 7.74 8.97
C LEU A 154 4.37 8.63 10.21
N ASP A 155 3.35 8.36 11.03
CA ASP A 155 2.90 9.18 12.16
C ASP A 155 2.58 10.64 11.76
N LEU A 156 2.19 10.86 10.50
CA LEU A 156 1.84 12.16 9.93
C LEU A 156 0.32 12.37 9.83
N TYR A 157 -0.48 11.32 10.04
CA TYR A 157 -1.93 11.35 9.92
C TYR A 157 -2.60 10.75 11.14
N ALA A 158 -3.56 11.49 11.72
CA ALA A 158 -4.38 11.07 12.86
C ALA A 158 -5.88 11.19 12.56
N GLY A 159 -6.25 11.27 11.27
CA GLY A 159 -7.64 11.27 10.82
C GLY A 159 -8.15 9.87 10.54
N ASP A 160 -9.44 9.79 10.22
CA ASP A 160 -10.04 8.54 9.75
C ASP A 160 -9.57 8.24 8.33
N VAL A 161 -9.36 6.96 8.04
CA VAL A 161 -9.06 6.48 6.69
C VAL A 161 -10.39 6.28 5.99
N ASP A 162 -10.71 7.16 5.03
CA ASP A 162 -12.02 7.24 4.38
C ASP A 162 -11.94 7.33 2.85
N GLY A 163 -10.73 7.28 2.28
CA GLY A 163 -10.52 7.33 0.84
C GLY A 163 -10.80 8.70 0.24
N ARG A 164 -10.73 9.79 1.02
CA ARG A 164 -10.97 11.15 0.53
C ARG A 164 -9.81 12.09 0.85
N LEU A 165 -9.44 12.94 -0.11
CA LEU A 165 -8.45 14.01 0.09
C LEU A 165 -9.05 15.24 0.81
N GLY A 166 -9.53 15.02 2.03
CA GLY A 166 -10.07 16.05 2.92
C GLY A 166 -8.99 16.91 3.59
N GLY A 167 -9.42 17.89 4.39
CA GLY A 167 -8.51 18.85 5.03
C GLY A 167 -7.42 18.20 5.91
N LYS A 168 -7.77 17.13 6.66
CA LYS A 168 -6.79 16.38 7.47
C LYS A 168 -5.73 15.70 6.61
N THR A 169 -6.15 15.05 5.52
CA THR A 169 -5.23 14.37 4.60
C THR A 169 -4.30 15.37 3.92
N ARG A 170 -4.83 16.51 3.45
CA ARG A 170 -4.02 17.58 2.87
C ARG A 170 -3.02 18.16 3.86
N ALA A 171 -3.39 18.34 5.13
CA ALA A 171 -2.46 18.78 6.16
C ALA A 171 -1.31 17.77 6.38
N ALA A 172 -1.61 16.47 6.38
CA ALA A 172 -0.60 15.42 6.48
C ALA A 172 0.32 15.38 5.24
N LEU A 173 -0.23 15.57 4.03
CA LEU A 173 0.57 15.70 2.80
C LEU A 173 1.52 16.91 2.87
N LYS A 174 1.07 18.05 3.37
CA LYS A 174 1.93 19.23 3.60
C LYS A 174 3.07 18.93 4.56
N ALA A 175 2.79 18.22 5.65
CA ALA A 175 3.81 17.82 6.62
C ALA A 175 4.83 16.87 5.98
N PHE A 176 4.39 15.91 5.17
CA PHE A 176 5.26 15.01 4.43
C PHE A 176 6.14 15.76 3.41
N GLN A 177 5.55 16.64 2.60
CA GLN A 177 6.29 17.49 1.66
C GLN A 177 7.35 18.34 2.37
N ALA A 178 6.99 18.99 3.48
CA ALA A 178 7.91 19.79 4.28
C ALA A 178 9.06 18.94 4.87
N LYS A 179 8.76 17.70 5.30
CA LYS A 179 9.76 16.74 5.79
C LYS A 179 10.78 16.37 4.71
N LEU A 180 10.35 16.36 3.45
CA LEU A 180 11.20 16.16 2.27
C LEU A 180 11.87 17.44 1.76
N GLY A 181 11.64 18.60 2.39
CA GLY A 181 12.14 19.90 1.90
C GLY A 181 11.46 20.41 0.63
N LEU A 182 10.29 19.85 0.28
CA LEU A 182 9.47 20.27 -0.85
C LEU A 182 8.49 21.39 -0.45
N GLU A 183 7.93 22.08 -1.44
CA GLU A 183 6.86 23.03 -1.20
C GLU A 183 5.61 22.31 -0.64
N PRO A 184 5.05 22.76 0.51
CA PRO A 184 3.93 22.10 1.16
C PRO A 184 2.58 22.49 0.51
N THR A 185 2.35 22.03 -0.72
CA THR A 185 1.10 22.28 -1.48
C THR A 185 -0.10 21.54 -0.88
N GLY A 186 0.12 20.35 -0.32
CA GLY A 186 -0.92 19.44 0.16
C GLY A 186 -1.65 18.71 -0.97
N GLU A 187 -1.08 18.69 -2.17
CA GLU A 187 -1.60 17.97 -3.33
C GLU A 187 -0.96 16.58 -3.43
N LEU A 188 -1.73 15.59 -3.87
CA LEU A 188 -1.25 14.22 -4.08
C LEU A 188 -1.11 13.96 -5.58
N ASP A 189 0.02 14.37 -6.15
CA ASP A 189 0.40 14.03 -7.52
C ASP A 189 1.09 12.65 -7.59
N ASP A 190 1.46 12.22 -8.80
CA ASP A 190 2.14 10.94 -9.05
C ASP A 190 3.50 10.88 -8.35
N ALA A 191 4.24 11.98 -8.37
CA ALA A 191 5.56 12.05 -7.76
C ALA A 191 5.48 11.91 -6.23
N LEU A 192 4.52 12.56 -5.58
CA LEU A 192 4.33 12.48 -4.14
C LEU A 192 3.77 11.12 -3.72
N PHE A 193 2.90 10.52 -4.53
CA PHE A 193 2.38 9.18 -4.28
C PHE A 193 3.51 8.13 -4.26
N GLU A 194 4.38 8.14 -5.28
CA GLU A 194 5.53 7.22 -5.31
C GLU A 194 6.51 7.50 -4.16
N ARG A 195 6.72 8.76 -3.76
CA ARG A 195 7.55 9.09 -2.58
C ARG A 195 6.98 8.56 -1.27
N LEU A 196 5.66 8.63 -1.08
CA LEU A 196 4.99 8.03 0.08
C LEU A 196 5.20 6.51 0.09
N LEU A 197 5.04 5.88 -1.08
CA LEU A 197 5.23 4.45 -1.25
C LEU A 197 6.67 4.03 -0.94
N ASP A 198 7.64 4.77 -1.46
CA ASP A 198 9.06 4.55 -1.21
C ASP A 198 9.44 4.75 0.26
N ALA A 199 8.87 5.74 0.93
CA ALA A 199 9.03 5.95 2.36
C ALA A 199 8.54 4.77 3.20
N MET A 200 7.64 3.95 2.64
CA MET A 200 7.11 2.71 3.23
C MET A 200 7.83 1.44 2.78
N GLY A 201 8.97 1.55 2.08
CA GLY A 201 9.71 0.41 1.55
C GLY A 201 9.12 -0.15 0.25
N GLY A 202 8.47 0.70 -0.55
CA GLY A 202 8.00 0.38 -1.89
C GLY A 202 6.74 -0.48 -1.93
N ARG A 203 6.47 -1.06 -3.09
CA ARG A 203 5.28 -1.89 -3.34
C ARG A 203 5.30 -3.13 -2.46
N ALA A 204 6.46 -3.79 -2.39
CA ALA A 204 6.64 -4.98 -1.56
C ALA A 204 6.50 -4.69 -0.06
N GLY A 205 6.95 -3.52 0.40
CA GLY A 205 6.81 -3.07 1.79
C GLY A 205 5.35 -2.89 2.18
N LEU A 206 4.59 -2.14 1.37
CA LEU A 206 3.16 -1.96 1.61
C LEU A 206 2.40 -3.29 1.52
N ALA A 207 2.70 -4.13 0.53
CA ALA A 207 2.04 -5.41 0.37
C ALA A 207 2.25 -6.35 1.56
N ARG A 208 3.45 -6.34 2.16
CA ARG A 208 3.75 -7.09 3.38
C ARG A 208 2.92 -6.59 4.56
N ALA A 209 2.85 -5.28 4.77
CA ALA A 209 2.04 -4.68 5.83
C ALA A 209 0.55 -5.03 5.68
N VAL A 210 0.03 -5.03 4.45
CA VAL A 210 -1.36 -5.42 4.16
C VAL A 210 -1.59 -6.92 4.38
N ARG A 211 -0.66 -7.80 3.97
CA ARG A 211 -0.76 -9.24 4.24
C ARG A 211 -0.90 -9.54 5.73
N ASP A 212 -0.01 -8.99 6.55
CA ASP A 212 -0.03 -9.20 8.01
C ASP A 212 -1.34 -8.72 8.65
N MET A 213 -1.97 -7.71 8.05
CA MET A 213 -3.27 -7.18 8.46
C MET A 213 -4.42 -8.12 8.04
N VAL A 214 -4.42 -8.59 6.78
CA VAL A 214 -5.45 -9.50 6.26
C VAL A 214 -5.41 -10.86 6.96
N GLU A 215 -4.22 -11.39 7.28
CA GLU A 215 -4.07 -12.67 7.98
C GLU A 215 -4.76 -12.65 9.36
N LYS A 216 -4.63 -11.54 10.09
CA LYS A 216 -5.26 -11.35 11.42
C LYS A 216 -6.78 -11.28 11.35
N GLU A 217 -7.34 -10.86 10.23
CA GLU A 217 -8.79 -10.64 9.99
C GLU A 217 -9.38 -11.67 9.00
N SER A 218 -8.64 -12.75 8.74
CA SER A 218 -8.86 -13.70 7.63
C SER A 218 -10.25 -14.35 7.61
N LYS A 219 -10.87 -14.55 8.78
CA LYS A 219 -12.21 -15.15 8.88
C LYS A 219 -13.31 -14.24 8.28
N ALA A 220 -13.25 -12.93 8.51
CA ALA A 220 -14.23 -11.99 7.97
C ALA A 220 -14.01 -11.73 6.46
N ALA A 221 -12.75 -11.79 6.00
CA ALA A 221 -12.42 -11.66 4.58
C ALA A 221 -12.90 -12.87 3.76
N ALA A 222 -12.79 -14.09 4.30
CA ALA A 222 -13.15 -15.31 3.57
C ALA A 222 -14.65 -15.44 3.23
N GLU A 223 -15.54 -14.76 3.96
CA GLU A 223 -16.99 -14.80 3.70
C GLU A 223 -17.43 -13.79 2.62
N HIS A 224 -16.64 -12.75 2.38
CA HIS A 224 -17.03 -11.59 1.57
C HIS A 224 -16.09 -11.29 0.41
N ALA A 225 -15.01 -12.05 0.28
CA ALA A 225 -13.98 -11.78 -0.71
C ALA A 225 -13.43 -13.06 -1.34
N TYR A 226 -13.01 -12.92 -2.58
CA TYR A 226 -12.27 -13.90 -3.34
C TYR A 226 -11.06 -13.20 -3.90
N ALA A 227 -9.88 -13.81 -3.81
CA ALA A 227 -8.70 -13.27 -4.43
C ALA A 227 -7.82 -14.38 -4.96
N HIS A 228 -7.18 -14.10 -6.10
CA HIS A 228 -6.28 -15.01 -6.77
C HIS A 228 -5.12 -14.23 -7.37
N ALA A 229 -3.94 -14.83 -7.41
CA ALA A 229 -2.80 -14.32 -8.16
C ALA A 229 -2.11 -15.49 -8.87
N GLU A 230 -2.14 -15.46 -10.20
CA GLU A 230 -1.53 -16.51 -11.03
C GLU A 230 -0.01 -16.40 -10.96
N GLN A 231 0.51 -15.17 -10.95
CA GLN A 231 1.93 -14.87 -10.93
C GLN A 231 2.21 -13.78 -9.90
N PRO A 232 2.21 -14.10 -8.59
CA PRO A 232 2.53 -13.13 -7.55
C PRO A 232 3.85 -12.40 -7.85
N TYR A 233 3.91 -11.12 -7.50
CA TYR A 233 5.10 -10.30 -7.70
C TYR A 233 6.28 -10.92 -6.96
N ALA A 234 7.27 -11.38 -7.73
CA ALA A 234 8.35 -12.24 -7.23
C ALA A 234 9.50 -11.49 -6.54
N VAL A 235 9.50 -10.15 -6.54
CA VAL A 235 10.59 -9.38 -5.94
C VAL A 235 10.62 -9.58 -4.43
N ALA A 236 11.76 -10.07 -3.92
CA ALA A 236 11.88 -10.51 -2.54
C ALA A 236 11.89 -9.35 -1.54
N GLY A 237 12.37 -8.18 -1.96
CA GLY A 237 12.48 -7.01 -1.09
C GLY A 237 12.80 -5.68 -1.79
N PHE A 238 12.73 -4.62 -1.00
CA PHE A 238 12.85 -3.24 -1.47
C PHE A 238 14.17 -2.92 -2.20
N SER A 239 15.30 -3.48 -1.76
CA SER A 239 16.59 -3.25 -2.43
C SER A 239 16.61 -3.82 -3.86
N GLU A 240 15.95 -4.96 -4.09
CA GLU A 240 15.82 -5.54 -5.43
C GLU A 240 14.87 -4.72 -6.30
N GLU A 241 13.78 -4.19 -5.72
CA GLU A 241 12.89 -3.24 -6.41
C GLU A 241 13.65 -1.99 -6.86
N ILE A 242 14.49 -1.41 -5.99
CA ILE A 242 15.30 -0.23 -6.29
C ILE A 242 16.37 -0.54 -7.36
N ALA A 243 16.96 -1.73 -7.35
CA ALA A 243 17.98 -2.12 -8.32
C ALA A 243 17.44 -2.10 -9.76
N GLN A 244 16.16 -2.41 -9.95
CA GLN A 244 15.47 -2.38 -11.25
C GLN A 244 15.11 -0.97 -11.72
N ARG A 245 15.20 0.06 -10.87
CA ARG A 245 14.87 1.44 -11.23
C ARG A 245 16.01 2.11 -12.01
N PRO A 246 15.70 3.05 -12.93
CA PRO A 246 16.70 3.95 -13.50
C PRO A 246 17.48 4.71 -12.43
N ASP A 247 18.71 5.10 -12.72
CA ASP A 247 19.61 5.76 -11.77
C ASP A 247 18.99 6.99 -11.09
N GLU A 248 18.36 7.88 -11.85
CA GLU A 248 17.71 9.08 -11.30
C GLU A 248 16.59 8.73 -10.33
N ALA A 249 15.71 7.78 -10.70
CA ALA A 249 14.61 7.32 -9.85
C ALA A 249 15.14 6.68 -8.58
N ARG A 250 16.21 5.89 -8.67
CA ARG A 250 16.91 5.29 -7.52
C ARG A 250 17.49 6.35 -6.59
N ARG A 251 18.24 7.33 -7.11
CA ARG A 251 18.80 8.45 -6.32
C ARG A 251 17.71 9.23 -5.63
N LEU A 252 16.58 9.44 -6.30
CA LEU A 252 15.42 10.12 -5.74
C LEU A 252 14.75 9.30 -4.62
N THR A 253 14.58 8.00 -4.83
CA THR A 253 13.98 7.05 -3.88
C THR A 253 14.78 7.02 -2.58
N LEU A 254 16.10 6.79 -2.68
CA LEU A 254 16.97 6.63 -1.52
C LEU A 254 17.13 7.93 -0.73
N ALA A 255 17.23 9.07 -1.41
CA ALA A 255 17.21 10.38 -0.78
C ALA A 255 15.89 10.68 -0.06
N THR A 256 14.76 10.24 -0.64
CA THR A 256 13.43 10.35 -0.01
C THR A 256 13.37 9.53 1.28
N VAL A 257 13.90 8.31 1.25
CA VAL A 257 13.97 7.43 2.42
C VAL A 257 14.83 8.04 3.53
N LEU A 258 16.03 8.52 3.21
CA LEU A 258 16.91 9.20 4.17
C LEU A 258 16.22 10.41 4.82
N SER A 259 15.63 11.28 4.00
CA SER A 259 14.90 12.47 4.46
C SER A 259 13.73 12.11 5.35
N ASN A 260 12.98 11.06 4.98
CA ASN A 260 11.89 10.55 5.80
C ASN A 260 12.37 10.00 7.16
N TRP A 261 13.57 9.45 7.24
CA TRP A 261 14.14 8.96 8.50
C TRP A 261 14.89 10.03 9.31
N GLY A 262 14.75 11.31 8.93
CA GLY A 262 15.32 12.45 9.66
C GLY A 262 16.75 12.79 9.27
N THR A 263 17.30 12.11 8.27
CA THR A 263 18.60 12.40 7.69
C THR A 263 18.43 13.37 6.53
N LYS A 264 18.95 14.60 6.65
CA LYS A 264 18.89 15.56 5.54
C LYS A 264 19.65 15.03 4.34
N CYS A 265 18.97 14.98 3.20
CA CYS A 265 19.55 14.62 1.92
C CYS A 265 18.82 15.40 0.83
N THR A 266 19.54 16.24 0.08
CA THR A 266 19.00 16.89 -1.12
C THR A 266 18.34 15.88 -2.06
N LEU A 267 17.20 16.26 -2.65
CA LEU A 267 16.47 15.44 -3.61
C LEU A 267 16.73 15.91 -5.06
N PRO A 268 17.22 15.04 -5.97
CA PRO A 268 17.73 13.69 -5.73
C PRO A 268 19.13 13.68 -5.08
N ALA A 269 19.53 12.53 -4.52
CA ALA A 269 20.93 12.31 -4.12
C ALA A 269 21.90 12.50 -5.29
N LYS A 270 23.17 12.77 -4.98
CA LYS A 270 24.26 12.84 -5.98
C LYS A 270 24.57 11.47 -6.57
N SER A 271 24.60 10.43 -5.74
CA SER A 271 24.83 9.06 -6.17
C SER A 271 24.08 8.07 -5.28
N ALA A 272 23.83 6.89 -5.83
CA ALA A 272 23.21 5.76 -5.15
C ALA A 272 23.78 4.46 -5.72
N GLU A 273 24.80 3.92 -5.06
CA GLU A 273 25.54 2.75 -5.51
C GLU A 273 25.23 1.54 -4.63
N PRO A 274 25.08 0.34 -5.19
CA PRO A 274 24.90 -0.85 -4.37
C PRO A 274 26.17 -1.09 -3.54
N VAL A 275 26.00 -1.43 -2.26
CA VAL A 275 27.12 -1.89 -1.43
C VAL A 275 27.59 -3.25 -1.97
N PRO A 276 28.91 -3.50 -2.10
CA PRO A 276 29.43 -4.78 -2.60
C PRO A 276 28.87 -5.98 -1.83
N ALA A 277 28.67 -7.09 -2.54
CA ALA A 277 27.91 -8.27 -2.13
C ALA A 277 28.55 -9.08 -0.98
N ASP A 278 28.66 -8.52 0.21
CA ASP A 278 28.88 -9.27 1.46
C ASP A 278 27.60 -9.96 1.98
N GLY A 279 26.47 -9.75 1.28
CA GLY A 279 25.17 -10.34 1.58
C GLY A 279 24.21 -9.42 2.33
N SER A 280 24.57 -8.17 2.62
CA SER A 280 23.77 -7.25 3.44
C SER A 280 22.68 -6.45 2.73
N GLY A 281 22.66 -6.40 1.38
CA GLY A 281 21.56 -5.81 0.60
C GLY A 281 21.36 -4.30 0.81
N GLY A 282 22.45 -3.52 0.80
CA GLY A 282 22.43 -2.08 1.06
C GLY A 282 22.88 -1.18 -0.10
N TRP A 283 22.74 0.13 0.09
CA TRP A 283 23.04 1.20 -0.85
C TRP A 283 23.94 2.26 -0.19
N TRP A 284 25.03 2.64 -0.86
CA TRP A 284 25.80 3.83 -0.55
C TRP A 284 25.17 5.04 -1.24
N VAL A 285 24.78 6.04 -0.45
CA VAL A 285 24.04 7.22 -0.91
C VAL A 285 24.83 8.48 -0.54
N THR A 286 25.22 9.26 -1.55
CA THR A 286 25.89 10.55 -1.35
C THR A 286 24.90 11.67 -1.64
N CYS A 287 24.74 12.60 -0.69
CA CYS A 287 23.94 13.82 -0.88
C CYS A 287 24.82 15.08 -0.70
N ASP A 288 24.24 16.28 -0.69
CA ASP A 288 25.01 17.49 -0.41
C ASP A 288 25.48 17.55 1.05
N GLU A 289 24.68 16.97 1.95
CA GLU A 289 24.87 17.05 3.38
C GLU A 289 25.78 15.96 3.95
N GLY A 290 26.12 14.93 3.18
CA GLY A 290 26.95 13.82 3.63
C GLY A 290 26.80 12.54 2.81
N GLU A 291 27.29 11.44 3.38
CA GLU A 291 27.24 10.11 2.79
C GLU A 291 26.66 9.13 3.81
N TRP A 292 25.81 8.21 3.35
CA TRP A 292 25.14 7.23 4.18
C TRP A 292 25.07 5.88 3.49
N THR A 293 25.26 4.83 4.27
CA THR A 293 24.85 3.49 3.89
C THR A 293 23.43 3.27 4.35
N VAL A 294 22.57 2.80 3.45
CA VAL A 294 21.19 2.43 3.74
C VAL A 294 21.02 0.94 3.50
N SER A 295 20.60 0.15 4.48
CA SER A 295 20.29 -1.26 4.29
C SER A 295 18.95 -1.66 4.89
N TRP A 296 18.35 -2.69 4.30
CA TRP A 296 17.04 -3.23 4.68
C TRP A 296 17.20 -4.69 5.00
N THR A 297 16.94 -5.06 6.25
CA THR A 297 16.75 -6.45 6.66
C THR A 297 15.26 -6.71 6.89
N ASP A 298 14.86 -7.98 7.00
CA ASP A 298 13.47 -8.38 7.25
C ASP A 298 12.82 -7.75 8.49
N LYS A 299 13.61 -7.17 9.40
CA LYS A 299 13.13 -6.58 10.65
C LYS A 299 13.62 -5.16 10.92
N MET A 300 14.55 -4.64 10.13
CA MET A 300 15.30 -3.44 10.49
C MET A 300 15.81 -2.68 9.29
N HIS A 301 15.58 -1.37 9.29
CA HIS A 301 16.31 -0.43 8.43
C HIS A 301 17.54 0.08 9.16
N LEU A 302 18.69 0.09 8.49
CA LEU A 302 19.93 0.65 9.02
C LEU A 302 20.34 1.85 8.16
N ILE A 303 20.52 3.01 8.79
CA ILE A 303 21.27 4.12 8.20
C ILE A 303 22.60 4.22 8.93
N ALA A 304 23.71 4.07 8.23
CA ALA A 304 25.04 4.25 8.81
C ALA A 304 25.77 5.42 8.14
N ASN A 305 26.29 6.36 8.93
CA ASN A 305 27.26 7.36 8.45
C ASN A 305 28.46 7.37 9.40
N GLY A 306 29.53 6.64 9.04
CA GLY A 306 30.84 6.59 9.72
C GLY A 306 30.84 6.14 11.19
N HIS A 307 30.05 6.80 12.04
CA HIS A 307 29.94 6.65 13.49
C HIS A 307 28.50 6.54 14.02
N ILE A 308 27.46 6.78 13.20
CA ILE A 308 26.05 6.75 13.64
C ILE A 308 25.32 5.64 12.88
N SER A 309 24.79 4.64 13.61
CA SER A 309 23.82 3.68 13.09
C SER A 309 22.42 4.02 13.60
N ILE A 310 21.47 4.24 12.69
CA ILE A 310 20.05 4.33 13.00
C ILE A 310 19.42 3.00 12.62
N THR A 311 19.18 2.15 13.62
CA THR A 311 18.45 0.90 13.49
C THR A 311 16.97 1.14 13.77
N SER A 312 16.13 0.94 12.77
CA SER A 312 14.67 0.97 12.89
C SER A 312 14.12 -0.45 12.82
N GLY A 313 14.16 -1.15 13.95
CA GLY A 313 13.51 -2.44 14.22
C GLY A 313 13.36 -2.59 15.73
N ASP A 314 12.23 -3.11 16.21
CA ASP A 314 11.86 -3.34 17.62
C ASP A 314 12.94 -3.02 18.68
N GLY A 315 13.06 -1.73 19.04
CA GLY A 315 13.91 -1.28 20.15
C GLY A 315 14.95 -0.23 19.78
N ALA A 316 14.70 0.97 20.32
CA ALA A 316 15.68 2.01 20.66
C ALA A 316 16.51 2.66 19.54
N ALA A 317 16.25 3.95 19.31
CA ALA A 317 17.31 4.90 19.00
C ALA A 317 18.03 5.25 20.31
N SER A 318 19.27 4.79 20.49
CA SER A 318 20.21 5.36 21.45
C SER A 318 21.40 5.92 20.69
N GLY A 319 21.30 7.19 20.29
CA GLY A 319 22.47 7.96 19.90
C GLY A 319 23.07 8.61 21.14
N GLU A 320 24.09 7.99 21.74
CA GLU A 320 24.94 8.67 22.71
C GLU A 320 25.88 9.59 21.92
N ALA A 321 25.61 10.89 21.97
CA ALA A 321 26.53 11.90 21.44
C ALA A 321 27.68 12.06 22.44
N ASP A 322 28.80 11.38 22.22
CA ASP A 322 30.01 11.65 23.00
C ASP A 322 30.62 12.97 22.52
N ARG A 323 30.20 14.06 23.18
CA ARG A 323 30.83 15.37 23.09
C ARG A 323 31.98 15.39 24.09
N ASP A 324 33.18 15.03 23.67
CA ASP A 324 34.36 15.71 24.19
C ASP A 324 35.48 15.79 23.17
N GLY A 325 35.51 16.93 22.48
CA GLY A 325 36.73 17.44 21.90
C GLY A 325 37.56 18.11 22.98
N THR A 326 38.44 17.36 23.65
CA THR A 326 39.61 17.94 24.28
C THR A 326 40.87 17.14 23.99
N ARG A 327 41.67 17.72 23.09
CA ARG A 327 43.13 17.55 23.04
C ARG A 327 43.68 17.68 24.47
N LYS A 328 44.32 16.64 24.98
CA LYS A 328 45.46 16.79 25.90
C LYS A 328 46.63 15.94 25.41
N ALA A 329 47.59 16.63 24.80
CA ALA A 329 48.98 16.20 24.84
C ALA A 329 49.51 16.43 26.25
N SER A 330 50.15 15.42 26.87
CA SER A 330 51.40 15.57 27.62
C SER A 330 51.86 14.25 28.25
N LYS A 331 53.11 13.92 27.87
CA LYS A 331 54.16 13.15 28.55
C LYS A 331 53.94 11.66 28.80
#